data_AF-A0A7K1U7J3-F1
#
_entry.id   AF-A0A7K1U7J3-F1
#
_cell.length_a   1.000
_cell.length_b   1.000
_cell.length_c   1.000
_cell.angle_alpha   90.00
_cell.angle_beta   90.00
_cell.angle_gamma   90.00
#
_symmetry.space_group_name_H-M   'P 1'
#
loop_
_entity.id
_entity.type
_entity.pdbx_description
1 polymer ?
#
loop_
_entity_poly.entity_id
_entity_poly.type
_entity_poly.pdbx_seq_one_letter_code
_entity_poly.pdbx_strand_id
1 'polypeptide(L)'
;MKHFLLFLPFVLLFAACSKDEFDPSKPKAGQVVELFVDHYRTGSDSRLFLNTDRKNSLGTYVDKFDQREIGYTYVIKAKVVVAPSNLMDAPSYWFEYVRTVETEKYKGQDTFALPLFGFLAPSEVFFLRKDTDKYYYRNYLLSPADATVQADLAEALEKGPGMLTAAGPRSITLYVKHDPDNYGKGYVVYRVAL
;
A
#
# COMPACT_ATOMS: atom_id res chain seq x y z
N MET A 1 16.46 -46.25 -49.37
CA MET A 1 16.16 -44.80 -49.54
C MET A 1 14.80 -44.52 -48.91
N LYS A 2 14.65 -43.33 -48.29
CA LYS A 2 13.44 -42.78 -47.64
C LYS A 2 13.29 -43.04 -46.12
N HIS A 3 14.30 -42.63 -45.36
CA HIS A 3 14.05 -41.94 -44.08
C HIS A 3 13.93 -40.46 -44.42
N PHE A 4 12.74 -39.88 -44.38
CA PHE A 4 12.50 -38.42 -44.23
C PHE A 4 10.99 -38.22 -44.30
N LEU A 5 10.43 -37.35 -43.46
CA LEU A 5 9.00 -36.97 -43.31
C LEU A 5 8.21 -37.68 -42.19
N LEU A 6 8.72 -37.60 -40.96
CA LEU A 6 7.87 -37.78 -39.77
C LEU A 6 8.35 -36.89 -38.61
N PHE A 7 8.55 -35.60 -38.87
CA PHE A 7 8.90 -34.60 -37.84
C PHE A 7 8.25 -33.23 -38.10
N LEU A 8 7.01 -33.20 -38.61
CA LEU A 8 6.33 -31.93 -38.94
C LEU A 8 4.87 -31.79 -38.43
N PRO A 9 4.53 -32.25 -37.21
CA PRO A 9 3.41 -31.59 -36.50
C PRO A 9 3.77 -31.06 -35.11
N PHE A 10 4.99 -31.25 -34.60
CA PHE A 10 5.33 -30.81 -33.23
C PHE A 10 5.75 -29.33 -33.09
N VAL A 11 5.94 -28.61 -34.20
CA VAL A 11 6.40 -27.20 -34.19
C VAL A 11 5.23 -26.20 -34.09
N LEU A 12 3.98 -26.63 -34.32
CA LEU A 12 2.81 -25.73 -34.32
C LEU A 12 2.08 -25.61 -32.97
N LEU A 13 2.48 -26.36 -31.93
CA LEU A 13 1.86 -26.27 -30.60
C LEU A 13 2.48 -25.20 -29.67
N PHE A 14 3.52 -24.48 -30.12
CA PHE A 14 4.16 -23.41 -29.35
C PHE A 14 3.81 -22.00 -29.85
N ALA A 15 2.96 -21.88 -30.87
CA ALA A 15 2.48 -20.59 -31.35
C ALA A 15 1.22 -20.15 -30.57
N ALA A 16 1.35 -19.08 -29.80
CA ALA A 16 0.28 -18.23 -29.27
C ALA A 16 -0.47 -18.69 -28.00
N CYS A 17 0.25 -18.71 -26.88
CA CYS A 17 -0.27 -18.07 -25.67
C CYS A 17 0.63 -16.86 -25.36
N SER A 18 0.62 -15.84 -26.23
CA SER A 18 1.06 -14.52 -25.78
C SER A 18 0.06 -14.12 -24.69
N LYS A 19 0.46 -14.23 -23.42
CA LYS A 19 -0.29 -13.59 -22.34
C LYS A 19 -0.39 -12.13 -22.75
N ASP A 20 -1.60 -11.67 -23.04
CA ASP A 20 -1.86 -10.26 -23.31
C ASP A 20 -1.25 -9.46 -22.16
N GLU A 21 -0.24 -8.65 -22.48
CA GLU A 21 0.38 -7.77 -21.51
C GLU A 21 -0.66 -6.74 -21.05
N PHE A 22 -0.63 -6.41 -19.76
CA PHE A 22 -1.55 -5.42 -19.23
C PHE A 22 -1.07 -4.01 -19.58
N ASP A 23 -1.95 -3.24 -20.20
CA ASP A 23 -1.72 -1.83 -20.51
C ASP A 23 -2.65 -0.95 -19.64
N PRO A 24 -2.10 -0.21 -18.65
CA PRO A 24 -2.86 0.70 -17.80
C PRO A 24 -3.65 1.77 -18.56
N SER A 25 -3.22 2.14 -19.78
CA SER A 25 -3.89 3.14 -20.61
C SER A 25 -5.10 2.57 -21.36
N LYS A 26 -5.19 1.24 -21.47
CA LYS A 26 -6.26 0.51 -22.16
C LYS A 26 -6.67 -0.73 -21.35
N PRO A 27 -7.19 -0.56 -20.13
CA PRO A 27 -7.53 -1.67 -19.25
C PRO A 27 -8.61 -2.55 -19.87
N LYS A 28 -8.39 -3.86 -19.90
CA LYS A 28 -9.37 -4.85 -20.38
C LYS A 28 -10.11 -5.48 -19.20
N ALA A 29 -11.43 -5.31 -19.14
CA ALA A 29 -12.26 -5.90 -18.09
C ALA A 29 -12.06 -7.43 -18.03
N GLY A 30 -11.91 -7.97 -16.83
CA GLY A 30 -11.74 -9.41 -16.60
C GLY A 30 -10.32 -9.94 -16.80
N GLN A 31 -9.38 -9.14 -17.32
CA GLN A 31 -7.98 -9.55 -17.43
C GLN A 31 -7.40 -9.81 -16.04
N VAL A 32 -6.72 -10.95 -15.85
CA VAL A 32 -6.05 -11.29 -14.60
C VAL A 32 -4.57 -10.97 -14.71
N VAL A 33 -4.08 -10.18 -13.77
CA VAL A 33 -2.70 -9.70 -13.73
C VAL A 33 -2.05 -10.06 -12.40
N GLU A 34 -0.71 -10.12 -12.39
CA GLU A 34 0.08 -10.21 -11.17
C GLU A 34 0.52 -8.81 -10.75
N LEU A 35 0.11 -8.42 -9.55
CA LEU A 35 0.41 -7.11 -8.97
C LEU A 35 1.40 -7.28 -7.83
N PHE A 36 2.32 -6.34 -7.72
CA PHE A 36 3.12 -6.14 -6.53
C PHE A 36 2.45 -5.05 -5.67
N VAL A 37 2.13 -5.41 -4.44
CA VAL A 37 1.60 -4.50 -3.43
C VAL A 37 2.73 -4.23 -2.44
N ASP A 38 3.23 -3.00 -2.42
CA ASP A 38 4.32 -2.64 -1.49
C ASP A 38 3.79 -2.54 -0.04
N HIS A 39 4.72 -2.43 0.90
CA HIS A 39 4.39 -2.27 2.31
C HIS A 39 3.53 -1.02 2.51
N TYR A 40 2.46 -1.23 3.26
CA TYR A 40 1.53 -0.17 3.60
C TYR A 40 2.23 0.85 4.52
N ARG A 41 2.33 2.09 4.06
CA ARG A 41 2.91 3.19 4.84
C ARG A 41 1.83 3.86 5.68
N THR A 42 0.72 4.30 5.07
CA THR A 42 -0.42 4.94 5.76
C THR A 42 -1.66 5.10 4.84
N GLY A 43 -2.84 5.29 5.45
CA GLY A 43 -4.02 5.87 4.81
C GLY A 43 -4.53 5.17 3.55
N SER A 44 -4.76 5.92 2.49
CA SER A 44 -5.20 5.42 1.19
C SER A 44 -4.04 5.07 0.25
N ASP A 45 -2.80 4.99 0.76
CA ASP A 45 -1.63 4.70 -0.07
C ASP A 45 -1.64 3.24 -0.51
N SER A 46 -2.14 3.01 -1.72
CA SER A 46 -2.28 1.67 -2.28
C SER A 46 -0.92 1.07 -2.64
N ARG A 47 0.10 1.90 -2.96
CA ARG A 47 1.43 1.51 -3.47
C ARG A 47 1.38 0.24 -4.32
N LEU A 48 0.57 0.34 -5.37
CA LEU A 48 0.24 -0.76 -6.25
C LEU A 48 1.04 -0.64 -7.54
N PHE A 49 1.65 -1.75 -7.95
CA PHE A 49 2.53 -1.84 -9.12
C PHE A 49 2.23 -3.11 -9.90
N LEU A 50 2.64 -3.16 -11.16
CA LEU A 50 2.72 -4.44 -11.87
C LEU A 50 3.87 -5.26 -11.27
N ASN A 51 3.71 -6.57 -11.18
CA ASN A 51 4.81 -7.41 -10.69
C ASN A 51 6.05 -7.32 -11.60
N THR A 52 5.83 -7.11 -12.90
CA THR A 52 6.86 -6.92 -13.94
C THR A 52 7.48 -5.53 -13.93
N ASP A 53 6.82 -4.53 -13.37
CA ASP A 53 7.31 -3.15 -13.23
C ASP A 53 6.94 -2.59 -11.85
N ARG A 54 7.87 -2.74 -10.91
CA ARG A 54 7.73 -2.29 -9.52
C ARG A 54 8.17 -0.84 -9.29
N LYS A 55 8.43 -0.07 -10.36
CA LYS A 55 8.87 1.33 -10.26
C LYS A 55 7.72 2.31 -10.51
N ASN A 56 6.83 1.98 -11.44
CA ASN A 56 5.72 2.85 -11.82
C ASN A 56 4.44 2.43 -11.11
N SER A 57 3.95 3.27 -10.20
CA SER A 57 2.70 2.99 -9.50
C SER A 57 1.51 3.17 -10.43
N LEU A 58 0.50 2.30 -10.28
CA LEU A 58 -0.70 2.28 -11.12
C LEU A 58 -1.73 3.35 -10.76
N GLY A 59 -1.57 4.06 -9.63
CA GLY A 59 -2.48 5.14 -9.24
C GLY A 59 -3.93 4.71 -9.00
N THR A 60 -4.17 3.42 -8.75
CA THR A 60 -5.48 2.84 -8.44
C THR A 60 -5.37 1.93 -7.21
N TYR A 61 -6.42 1.17 -6.89
CA TYR A 61 -6.53 0.34 -5.70
C TYR A 61 -6.90 -1.12 -6.03
N VAL A 62 -6.77 -1.96 -5.01
CA VAL A 62 -7.25 -3.34 -5.01
C VAL A 62 -8.42 -3.42 -4.03
N ASP A 63 -9.58 -3.80 -4.54
CA ASP A 63 -10.78 -4.07 -3.76
C ASP A 63 -10.72 -5.50 -3.16
N LYS A 64 -11.39 -5.69 -2.01
CA LYS A 64 -11.51 -6.97 -1.29
C LYS A 64 -10.18 -7.63 -0.91
N PHE A 65 -9.16 -6.83 -0.60
CA PHE A 65 -7.86 -7.31 -0.13
C PHE A 65 -7.67 -7.06 1.38
N ASP A 66 -8.55 -7.65 2.19
CA ASP A 66 -8.66 -7.37 3.62
C ASP A 66 -7.53 -7.98 4.47
N GLN A 67 -6.76 -8.91 3.91
CA GLN A 67 -5.63 -9.56 4.60
C GLN A 67 -4.31 -8.75 4.52
N ARG A 68 -4.36 -7.50 4.03
CA ARG A 68 -3.16 -6.67 3.93
C ARG A 68 -2.68 -6.29 5.33
N GLU A 69 -1.48 -6.71 5.66
CA GLU A 69 -0.81 -6.39 6.90
C GLU A 69 0.24 -5.30 6.68
N ILE A 70 0.37 -4.43 7.67
CA ILE A 70 1.41 -3.41 7.67
C ILE A 70 2.80 -4.04 7.72
N GLY A 71 3.75 -3.48 6.97
CA GLY A 71 5.12 -3.99 6.91
C GLY A 71 5.27 -5.24 6.04
N TYR A 72 4.22 -5.71 5.38
CA TYR A 72 4.34 -6.82 4.44
C TYR A 72 4.20 -6.34 2.99
N THR A 73 4.97 -6.95 2.11
CA THR A 73 4.80 -6.84 0.67
C THR A 73 4.11 -8.09 0.15
N TYR A 74 3.38 -7.94 -0.95
CA TYR A 74 2.61 -9.03 -1.54
C TYR A 74 2.81 -9.09 -3.05
N VAL A 75 2.83 -10.31 -3.59
CA VAL A 75 2.49 -10.54 -4.99
C VAL A 75 1.12 -11.19 -5.00
N ILE A 76 0.16 -10.57 -5.69
CA ILE A 76 -1.22 -11.04 -5.76
C ILE A 76 -1.64 -11.25 -7.22
N LYS A 77 -2.59 -12.15 -7.45
CA LYS A 77 -3.40 -12.15 -8.66
C LYS A 77 -4.64 -11.33 -8.41
N ALA A 78 -4.94 -10.43 -9.34
CA ALA A 78 -6.13 -9.61 -9.29
C ALA A 78 -6.75 -9.47 -10.69
N LYS A 79 -8.06 -9.29 -10.72
CA LYS A 79 -8.86 -9.15 -11.93
C LYS A 79 -9.14 -7.67 -12.18
N VAL A 80 -8.88 -7.20 -13.39
CA VAL A 80 -9.17 -5.82 -13.81
C VAL A 80 -10.68 -5.59 -13.86
N VAL A 81 -11.13 -4.52 -13.21
CA VAL A 81 -12.50 -4.01 -13.29
C VAL A 81 -12.44 -2.62 -13.92
N VAL A 82 -13.13 -2.45 -15.04
CA VAL A 82 -13.24 -1.15 -15.71
C VAL A 82 -14.40 -0.38 -15.10
N ALA A 83 -14.17 0.89 -14.77
CA ALA A 83 -15.19 1.73 -14.19
C ALA A 83 -16.35 1.95 -15.17
N PRO A 84 -17.61 1.87 -14.71
CA PRO A 84 -18.75 2.38 -15.45
C PRO A 84 -18.54 3.85 -15.84
N SER A 85 -19.01 4.23 -17.03
CA SER A 85 -18.84 5.59 -17.57
C SER A 85 -19.53 6.70 -16.77
N ASN A 86 -20.39 6.35 -15.82
CA ASN A 86 -21.17 7.29 -15.00
C ASN A 86 -20.52 7.60 -13.62
N LEU A 87 -19.38 6.99 -13.29
CA LEU A 87 -18.66 7.34 -12.06
C LEU A 87 -17.73 8.53 -12.31
N MET A 88 -18.01 9.67 -11.69
CA MET A 88 -17.22 10.90 -11.86
C MET A 88 -15.95 10.94 -10.99
N ASP A 89 -15.99 10.38 -9.79
CA ASP A 89 -14.91 10.50 -8.80
C ASP A 89 -14.13 9.19 -8.58
N ALA A 90 -14.25 8.24 -9.50
CA ALA A 90 -13.56 6.95 -9.42
C ALA A 90 -12.41 6.86 -10.44
N PRO A 91 -11.33 6.10 -10.14
CA PRO A 91 -10.35 5.71 -11.14
C PRO A 91 -11.02 5.03 -12.33
N SER A 92 -10.48 5.19 -13.54
CA SER A 92 -11.03 4.57 -14.76
C SER A 92 -11.04 3.03 -14.72
N TYR A 93 -10.25 2.43 -13.83
CA TYR A 93 -10.26 1.02 -13.51
C TYR A 93 -9.71 0.78 -12.10
N TRP A 94 -10.02 -0.36 -11.52
CA TRP A 94 -9.42 -0.88 -10.30
C TRP A 94 -9.20 -2.39 -10.44
N PHE A 95 -8.68 -3.01 -9.38
CA PHE A 95 -8.46 -4.45 -9.35
C PHE A 95 -9.32 -5.10 -8.28
N GLU A 96 -9.90 -6.26 -8.57
CA GLU A 96 -10.56 -7.11 -7.58
C GLU A 96 -9.59 -8.25 -7.19
N TYR A 97 -9.30 -8.40 -5.90
CA TYR A 97 -8.43 -9.45 -5.40
C TYR A 97 -8.94 -10.86 -5.78
N VAL A 98 -8.04 -11.73 -6.26
CA VAL A 98 -8.35 -13.14 -6.57
C VAL A 98 -7.65 -14.07 -5.58
N ARG A 99 -6.33 -13.96 -5.47
CA ARG A 99 -5.53 -14.76 -4.54
C ARG A 99 -4.14 -14.18 -4.32
N THR A 100 -3.52 -14.55 -3.22
CA THR A 100 -2.12 -14.24 -2.90
C THR A 100 -1.23 -15.28 -3.58
N VAL A 101 -0.14 -14.82 -4.19
CA VAL A 101 0.92 -15.66 -4.76
C VAL A 101 2.06 -15.76 -3.78
N GLU A 102 2.45 -14.61 -3.21
CA GLU A 102 3.60 -14.47 -2.34
C GLU A 102 3.34 -13.40 -1.28
N THR A 103 3.94 -13.57 -0.11
CA THR A 103 3.92 -12.60 0.98
C THR A 103 5.29 -12.59 1.64
N GLU A 104 5.88 -11.41 1.78
CA GLU A 104 7.18 -11.25 2.39
C GLU A 104 7.15 -10.14 3.45
N LYS A 105 7.94 -10.30 4.50
CA LYS A 105 8.25 -9.19 5.41
C LYS A 105 9.09 -8.17 4.65
N TYR A 106 8.69 -6.90 4.70
CA TYR A 106 9.48 -5.80 4.20
C TYR A 106 10.79 -5.66 4.98
N LYS A 107 11.92 -5.83 4.28
CA LYS A 107 13.27 -5.78 4.88
C LYS A 107 13.93 -4.40 4.76
N GLY A 108 13.25 -3.44 4.13
CA GLY A 108 13.78 -2.08 3.97
C GLY A 108 14.00 -1.41 5.32
N GLN A 109 15.00 -0.54 5.35
CA GLN A 109 15.38 0.28 6.51
C GLN A 109 15.16 1.77 6.23
N ASP A 110 14.43 2.09 5.16
CA ASP A 110 14.03 3.42 4.79
C ASP A 110 13.06 4.00 5.82
N THR A 111 13.23 5.28 6.08
CA THR A 111 12.32 6.05 6.90
C THR A 111 11.22 6.62 5.99
N PHE A 112 9.97 6.57 6.43
CA PHE A 112 8.84 7.16 5.72
C PHE A 112 8.01 8.07 6.62
N ALA A 113 7.25 8.96 5.98
CA ALA A 113 6.45 9.97 6.65
C ALA A 113 5.04 9.45 6.99
N LEU A 114 4.60 9.72 8.22
CA LEU A 114 3.22 9.56 8.68
C LEU A 114 2.66 10.95 9.04
N PRO A 115 1.75 11.52 8.24
CA PRO A 115 1.10 12.77 8.60
C PRO A 115 0.17 12.53 9.77
N LEU A 116 0.23 13.39 10.80
CA LEU A 116 -0.67 13.28 11.96
C LEU A 116 -2.06 13.85 11.66
N PHE A 117 -2.22 14.59 10.58
CA PHE A 117 -3.49 15.12 10.13
C PHE A 117 -3.95 14.42 8.86
N GLY A 118 -5.24 14.10 8.79
CA GLY A 118 -5.87 13.63 7.58
C GLY A 118 -7.38 13.72 7.65
N PHE A 119 -8.04 13.02 6.73
CA PHE A 119 -9.49 13.05 6.61
C PHE A 119 -10.07 11.66 6.82
N LEU A 120 -11.08 11.57 7.69
CA LEU A 120 -11.97 10.43 7.80
C LEU A 120 -13.39 10.99 7.63
N ALA A 121 -13.96 10.77 6.44
CA ALA A 121 -15.22 11.39 6.06
C ALA A 121 -16.29 11.26 7.17
N PRO A 122 -16.93 12.37 7.59
CA PRO A 122 -16.90 13.71 7.00
C PRO A 122 -15.91 14.71 7.64
N SER A 123 -14.97 14.28 8.47
CA SER A 123 -14.19 15.18 9.33
C SER A 123 -12.68 15.05 9.17
N GLU A 124 -11.98 16.15 9.42
CA GLU A 124 -10.54 16.13 9.66
C GLU A 124 -10.27 15.44 11.00
N VAL A 125 -9.20 14.64 11.05
CA VAL A 125 -8.84 13.84 12.23
C VAL A 125 -7.35 13.97 12.51
N PHE A 126 -7.04 14.12 13.79
CA PHE A 126 -5.69 14.00 14.33
C PHE A 126 -5.42 12.54 14.75
N PHE A 127 -4.40 11.91 14.15
CA PHE A 127 -4.15 10.48 14.28
C PHE A 127 -3.24 10.10 15.45
N LEU A 128 -2.60 11.08 16.11
CA LEU A 128 -1.81 10.83 17.31
C LEU A 128 -2.73 10.83 18.53
N ARG A 129 -2.65 9.75 19.31
CA ARG A 129 -3.28 9.65 20.62
C ARG A 129 -2.30 9.06 21.62
N LYS A 130 -2.53 9.36 22.89
CA LYS A 130 -1.85 8.73 24.02
C LYS A 130 -2.87 7.97 24.85
N ASP A 131 -2.55 6.73 25.20
CA ASP A 131 -3.32 5.93 26.15
C ASP A 131 -2.36 5.44 27.23
N THR A 132 -2.63 5.82 28.48
CA THR A 132 -1.74 5.65 29.62
C THR A 132 -0.35 6.23 29.27
N ASP A 133 0.66 5.39 29.04
CA ASP A 133 2.04 5.80 28.71
C ASP A 133 2.46 5.44 27.28
N LYS A 134 1.52 5.05 26.43
CA LYS A 134 1.80 4.60 25.05
C LYS A 134 1.23 5.57 24.03
N TYR A 135 2.03 5.88 23.02
CA TYR A 135 1.61 6.66 21.87
C TYR A 135 1.11 5.77 20.76
N TYR A 136 0.09 6.23 20.04
CA TYR A 136 -0.48 5.49 18.92
C TYR A 136 -0.70 6.41 17.73
N TYR A 137 -0.42 5.88 16.53
CA TYR A 137 -0.88 6.41 15.27
C TYR A 137 -2.06 5.56 14.79
N ARG A 138 -3.29 6.10 14.90
CA ARG A 138 -4.53 5.32 14.75
C ARG A 138 -4.52 4.12 15.72
N ASN A 139 -4.34 2.91 15.18
CA ASN A 139 -4.29 1.65 15.92
C ASN A 139 -2.87 1.09 16.10
N TYR A 140 -1.86 1.74 15.53
CA TYR A 140 -0.47 1.26 15.55
C TYR A 140 0.32 1.91 16.67
N LEU A 141 1.08 1.11 17.42
CA LEU A 141 1.94 1.60 18.51
C LEU A 141 3.07 2.45 17.94
N LEU A 142 3.42 3.53 18.64
CA LEU A 142 4.57 4.37 18.34
C LEU A 142 5.61 4.21 19.46
N SER A 143 6.75 3.63 19.09
CA SER A 143 7.92 3.46 19.96
C SER A 143 8.89 4.62 19.67
N PRO A 144 9.08 5.60 20.59
CA PRO A 144 10.07 6.66 20.38
C PRO A 144 11.49 6.06 20.36
N ALA A 145 12.32 6.50 19.42
CA ALA A 145 13.70 6.02 19.30
C ALA A 145 14.60 6.47 20.48
N ASP A 146 14.28 7.61 21.10
CA ASP A 146 14.99 8.17 22.24
C ASP A 146 14.10 9.14 23.05
N ALA A 147 14.63 9.66 24.16
CA ALA A 147 13.93 10.58 25.04
C ALA A 147 13.60 11.93 24.38
N THR A 148 14.38 12.38 23.39
CA THR A 148 14.11 13.61 22.63
C THR A 148 12.87 13.41 21.77
N VAL A 149 12.81 12.31 21.01
CA VAL A 149 11.62 11.97 20.21
C VAL A 149 10.38 11.78 21.10
N GLN A 150 10.55 11.22 22.29
CA GLN A 150 9.45 11.09 23.24
C GLN A 150 8.91 12.45 23.70
N ALA A 151 9.79 13.43 23.95
CA ALA A 151 9.40 14.80 24.28
C ALA A 151 8.70 15.47 23.08
N ASP A 152 9.23 15.32 21.87
CA ASP A 152 8.62 15.88 20.67
C ASP A 152 7.23 15.29 20.38
N LEU A 153 7.02 13.99 20.67
CA LEU A 153 5.70 13.35 20.58
C LEU A 153 4.71 13.92 21.61
N ALA A 154 5.17 14.25 22.82
CA ALA A 154 4.35 14.91 23.82
C ALA A 154 3.95 16.32 23.35
N GLU A 155 4.91 17.09 22.81
CA GLU A 155 4.64 18.42 22.27
C GLU A 155 3.69 18.37 21.06
N ALA A 156 3.86 17.39 20.16
CA ALA A 156 2.93 17.16 19.06
C ALA A 156 1.50 16.88 19.54
N LEU A 157 1.35 16.12 20.63
CA LEU A 157 0.06 15.83 21.23
C LEU A 157 -0.58 17.07 21.85
N GLU A 158 0.21 17.92 22.53
CA GLU A 158 -0.26 19.19 23.11
C GLU A 158 -0.66 20.21 22.03
N LYS A 159 0.08 20.25 20.91
CA LYS A 159 -0.23 21.09 19.73
C LYS A 159 -1.38 20.54 18.88
N GLY A 160 -1.71 19.26 19.04
CA GLY A 160 -2.79 18.60 18.33
C GLY A 160 -4.15 19.16 18.74
N PRO A 161 -5.10 19.38 17.81
CA PRO A 161 -6.45 19.69 18.19
C PRO A 161 -7.07 18.51 18.95
N GLY A 162 -8.10 18.79 19.76
CA GLY A 162 -9.03 17.73 20.17
C GLY A 162 -9.56 17.01 18.92
N MET A 163 -9.84 15.71 19.03
CA MET A 163 -10.09 14.77 17.91
C MET A 163 -11.13 15.21 16.84
N LEU A 164 -11.92 16.27 17.08
CA LEU A 164 -13.02 16.75 16.24
C LEU A 164 -13.09 18.28 16.02
N THR A 165 -11.97 19.03 16.04
CA THR A 165 -12.00 20.46 15.64
C THR A 165 -11.42 20.70 14.25
N ALA A 166 -12.16 21.46 13.42
CA ALA A 166 -11.93 21.68 11.99
C ALA A 166 -10.70 22.55 11.62
N ALA A 167 -9.81 22.83 12.57
CA ALA A 167 -8.63 23.66 12.35
C ALA A 167 -7.50 23.26 13.31
N GLY A 168 -6.60 22.40 12.83
CA GLY A 168 -5.33 22.09 13.49
C GLY A 168 -4.15 22.37 12.55
N PRO A 169 -2.92 22.54 13.09
CA PRO A 169 -1.74 22.81 12.28
C PRO A 169 -1.41 21.62 11.37
N ARG A 170 -1.66 21.75 10.07
CA ARG A 170 -1.54 20.68 9.06
C ARG A 170 -0.11 20.17 8.82
N SER A 171 0.89 20.66 9.56
CA SER A 171 2.31 20.41 9.31
C SER A 171 2.89 19.23 10.08
N ILE A 172 2.25 18.74 11.15
CA ILE A 172 2.91 17.78 12.03
C ILE A 172 3.04 16.40 11.36
N THR A 173 4.28 15.95 11.18
CA THR A 173 4.63 14.71 10.47
C THR A 173 5.61 13.88 11.30
N LEU A 174 5.32 12.59 11.45
CA LEU A 174 6.26 11.62 12.03
C LEU A 174 7.11 11.01 10.93
N TYR A 175 8.38 10.81 11.21
CA TYR A 175 9.29 10.03 10.38
C TYR A 175 9.61 8.73 11.09
N VAL A 176 9.21 7.61 10.48
CA VAL A 176 9.18 6.31 11.15
C VAL A 176 9.77 5.19 10.31
N LYS A 177 10.05 4.07 10.97
CA LYS A 177 10.24 2.76 10.34
C LYS A 177 9.28 1.75 10.96
N HIS A 178 9.07 0.61 10.30
CA HIS A 178 8.40 -0.51 10.97
C HIS A 178 9.19 -0.93 12.21
N ASP A 179 8.46 -1.20 13.30
CA ASP A 179 9.07 -1.68 14.55
C ASP A 179 9.49 -3.14 14.38
N PRO A 180 10.79 -3.48 14.47
CA PRO A 180 11.25 -4.87 14.35
C PRO A 180 10.77 -5.76 15.50
N ASP A 181 10.58 -5.20 16.70
CA ASP A 181 10.15 -5.91 17.90
C ASP A 181 8.62 -6.05 17.96
N ASN A 182 7.88 -5.14 17.30
CA ASN A 182 6.43 -5.14 17.15
C ASN A 182 5.98 -5.17 15.68
N TYR A 183 6.62 -6.03 14.88
CA TYR A 183 6.38 -6.07 13.45
C TYR A 183 4.90 -6.33 13.11
N GLY A 184 4.34 -5.57 12.18
CA GLY A 184 2.91 -5.64 11.85
C GLY A 184 1.99 -4.90 12.83
N LYS A 185 2.52 -4.32 13.91
CA LYS A 185 1.72 -3.74 15.01
C LYS A 185 2.13 -2.33 15.42
N GLY A 186 3.27 -1.85 14.96
CA GLY A 186 3.76 -0.53 15.33
C GLY A 186 4.90 -0.01 14.47
N TYR A 187 5.38 1.16 14.87
CA TYR A 187 6.46 1.89 14.25
C TYR A 187 7.45 2.39 15.29
N VAL A 188 8.72 2.46 14.92
CA VAL A 188 9.72 3.24 15.64
C VAL A 188 9.75 4.65 15.07
N VAL A 189 9.54 5.65 15.91
CA VAL A 189 9.58 7.07 15.53
C VAL A 189 10.99 7.58 15.72
N TYR A 190 11.58 8.15 14.66
CA TYR A 190 12.95 8.69 14.68
C TYR A 190 12.99 10.21 14.71
N ARG A 191 11.91 10.87 14.25
CA ARG A 191 11.82 12.32 14.22
C ARG A 191 10.36 12.73 14.15
N VAL A 192 10.05 13.81 14.85
CA VAL A 192 8.80 14.55 14.71
C VAL A 192 9.13 15.89 14.05
N ALA A 193 8.45 16.21 12.95
CA ALA A 193 8.48 17.55 12.39
C ALA A 193 7.24 18.28 12.89
N LEU A 194 7.43 19.26 13.76
CA LEU A 194 6.39 20.09 14.38
C LEU A 194 6.06 21.30 13.50
#